data_AF-A0A1Y3BRG3-F1
#
_entry.id   AF-A0A1Y3BRG3-F1
#
_cell.length_a   1.000
_cell.length_b   1.000
_cell.length_c   1.000
_cell.angle_alpha   90.00
_cell.angle_beta   90.00
_cell.angle_gamma   90.00
#
_symmetry.space_group_name_H-M   'P 1'
#
loop_
_entity.id
_entity.type
_entity.pdbx_description
1 polymer ?
#
loop_
_entity_poly.entity_id
_entity_poly.type
_entity_poly.pdbx_seq_one_letter_code
_entity_poly.pdbx_strand_id
1 'polypeptide(L)'
;MDFLRPHLVLCLAVAWIFIFCGLCLGTKSLGKVSYFTAFFPYIMITALLINGLQLQGSYEGIIHYISPDFEKLSDIGVWSDAATQIFYSLSICMGGVITLASYNNFKNNLFQDSILIVISNSLTSIYAASLDLWPINLENQ
;
A
#
# COMPACT_ATOMS: atom_id res chain seq x y z
N MET A 1 -17.34 21.47 24.26
CA MET A 1 -16.10 21.34 23.45
C MET A 1 -15.58 19.90 23.55
N ASP A 2 -16.48 18.91 23.48
CA ASP A 2 -16.16 17.48 23.66
C ASP A 2 -16.08 16.73 22.32
N PHE A 3 -15.88 17.47 21.22
CA PHE A 3 -15.74 16.91 19.88
C PHE A 3 -14.34 16.32 19.63
N LEU A 4 -13.31 16.86 20.30
CA LEU A 4 -11.93 16.39 20.13
C LEU A 4 -11.58 15.34 21.18
N ARG A 5 -11.28 14.12 20.72
CA ARG A 5 -10.72 13.06 21.56
C ARG A 5 -9.24 13.37 21.85
N PRO A 6 -8.85 13.68 23.10
CA PRO A 6 -7.52 14.21 23.40
C PRO A 6 -6.39 13.22 23.08
N HIS A 7 -6.64 11.91 23.19
CA HIS A 7 -5.66 10.88 22.82
C HIS A 7 -5.36 10.89 21.31
N LEU A 8 -6.37 11.06 20.44
CA LEU A 8 -6.16 11.13 18.99
C LEU A 8 -5.40 12.41 18.61
N VAL A 9 -5.72 13.52 19.27
CA VAL A 9 -5.04 14.81 19.07
C VAL A 9 -3.57 14.69 19.44
N LEU A 10 -3.25 14.03 20.56
CA LEU A 10 -1.88 13.77 20.97
C LEU A 10 -1.15 12.85 19.98
N CYS A 11 -1.77 11.75 19.55
CA CYS A 11 -1.20 10.85 18.53
C CYS A 11 -0.91 11.60 17.22
N LEU A 12 -1.84 12.45 16.76
CA LEU A 12 -1.67 13.26 15.56
C LEU A 12 -0.54 14.28 15.73
N ALA A 13 -0.47 14.96 16.87
CA ALA A 13 0.61 15.91 17.16
C ALA A 13 1.98 15.23 17.14
N VAL A 14 2.10 14.06 17.75
CA VAL A 14 3.33 13.26 17.75
C VAL A 14 3.70 12.82 16.32
N ALA A 15 2.73 12.37 15.52
CA ALA A 15 2.98 12.00 14.12
C ALA A 15 3.51 13.19 13.29
N TRP A 16 2.92 14.38 13.45
CA TRP A 16 3.40 15.58 12.77
C TRP A 16 4.79 16.01 13.20
N ILE A 17 5.14 15.86 14.48
CA ILE A 17 6.50 16.11 14.97
C ILE A 17 7.49 15.15 14.27
N PHE A 18 7.17 13.87 14.15
CA PHE A 18 8.02 12.92 13.41
C PHE A 18 8.20 13.29 11.94
N ILE A 19 7.11 13.67 11.25
CA ILE A 19 7.15 14.13 9.86
C ILE A 19 8.04 15.37 9.75
N PHE A 20 7.83 16.37 10.62
CA PHE A 20 8.61 17.60 10.62
C PHE A 20 10.11 17.35 10.85
N CYS A 21 10.46 16.54 11.85
CA CYS A 21 11.83 16.12 12.09
C CYS A 21 12.44 15.40 10.87
N GLY A 22 11.68 14.51 10.23
CA GLY A 22 12.08 13.83 9.01
C GLY A 22 12.42 14.80 7.86
N LEU A 23 11.57 15.83 7.66
CA LEU A 23 11.81 16.88 6.68
C LEU A 23 13.07 17.71 7.00
N CYS A 24 13.30 18.06 8.26
CA CYS A 24 14.49 18.79 8.69
C CYS A 24 15.80 18.03 8.45
N LEU A 25 15.78 16.70 8.53
CA LEU A 25 16.95 15.83 8.32
C LEU A 25 17.37 15.70 6.85
N GLY A 26 16.51 16.13 5.92
CA GLY A 26 16.77 16.13 4.48
C GLY A 26 16.69 14.76 3.80
N THR A 27 16.77 14.77 2.46
CA THR A 27 16.47 13.61 1.60
C THR A 27 17.43 12.43 1.78
N LYS A 28 18.70 12.69 2.09
CA LYS A 28 19.70 11.63 2.31
C LYS A 28 19.43 10.83 3.59
N SER A 29 18.96 11.49 4.65
CA SER A 29 18.64 10.82 5.91
C SER A 29 17.30 10.09 5.80
N LEU A 30 16.30 10.72 5.16
CA LEU A 30 15.03 10.09 4.79
C LEU A 30 15.23 8.81 3.97
N GLY A 31 16.18 8.81 3.01
CA GLY A 31 16.54 7.62 2.24
C GLY A 31 17.04 6.46 3.11
N LYS A 32 17.80 6.74 4.18
CA LYS A 32 18.26 5.71 5.13
C LYS A 32 17.10 5.09 5.92
N VAL A 33 16.20 5.94 6.42
CA VAL A 33 15.00 5.49 7.14
C VAL A 33 14.08 4.70 6.21
N SER A 34 13.98 5.12 4.94
CA SER A 34 13.16 4.48 3.91
C SER A 34 13.48 2.99 3.73
N TYR A 35 14.75 2.58 3.83
CA TYR A 35 15.10 1.16 3.76
C TYR A 35 14.35 0.35 4.82
N PHE A 36 14.35 0.81 6.08
CA PHE A 36 13.62 0.11 7.13
C PHE A 36 12.10 0.13 6.88
N THR A 37 11.54 1.30 6.58
CA THR A 37 10.08 1.45 6.39
C THR A 37 9.55 0.79 5.13
N ALA A 38 10.39 0.55 4.12
CA ALA A 38 10.02 -0.18 2.92
C ALA A 38 10.03 -1.69 3.16
N PHE A 39 11.01 -2.23 3.89
CA PHE A 39 11.09 -3.68 4.16
C PHE A 39 10.15 -4.15 5.26
N PHE A 40 9.94 -3.33 6.30
CA PHE A 40 9.15 -3.71 7.47
C PHE A 40 7.70 -4.17 7.13
N PRO A 41 6.95 -3.47 6.26
CA PRO A 41 5.63 -3.92 5.83
C PRO A 41 5.64 -5.30 5.15
N TYR A 42 6.67 -5.64 4.36
CA TYR A 42 6.75 -6.98 3.76
C TYR A 42 6.93 -8.07 4.80
N ILE A 43 7.72 -7.83 5.84
CA ILE A 43 7.87 -8.77 6.96
C ILE A 43 6.52 -8.97 7.66
N MET A 44 5.79 -7.87 7.92
CA MET A 44 4.47 -7.93 8.54
C MET A 44 3.45 -8.69 7.69
N ILE A 45 3.35 -8.36 6.40
CA ILE A 45 2.44 -9.03 5.46
C ILE A 45 2.80 -10.52 5.37
N THR A 46 4.09 -10.86 5.31
CA THR A 46 4.53 -12.27 5.31
C THR A 46 4.07 -13.00 6.58
N ALA A 47 4.28 -12.40 7.75
CA ALA A 47 3.87 -12.98 9.02
C ALA A 47 2.34 -13.14 9.11
N LEU A 48 1.58 -12.13 8.68
CA LEU A 48 0.12 -12.18 8.62
C LEU A 48 -0.36 -13.25 7.63
N LEU A 49 0.29 -13.41 6.48
CA LEU A 49 -0.05 -14.42 5.48
C LEU A 49 0.15 -15.83 6.03
N ILE A 50 1.27 -16.10 6.70
CA ILE A 50 1.54 -17.40 7.33
C ILE A 50 0.47 -17.73 8.36
N ASN A 51 0.10 -16.77 9.22
CA ASN A 51 -0.99 -16.96 10.19
C ASN A 51 -2.34 -17.14 9.48
N GLY A 52 -2.60 -16.37 8.43
CA GLY A 52 -3.82 -16.43 7.61
C GLY A 52 -4.05 -17.82 7.00
N LEU A 53 -2.98 -18.40 6.45
CA LEU A 53 -3.02 -19.73 5.84
C LEU A 53 -3.25 -20.87 6.84
N GLN A 54 -2.90 -20.68 8.12
CA GLN A 54 -3.11 -21.66 9.18
C GLN A 54 -4.55 -21.72 9.68
N LEU A 55 -5.38 -20.72 9.34
CA LEU A 55 -6.79 -20.67 9.75
C LEU A 55 -7.65 -21.61 8.91
N GLN A 56 -8.70 -22.12 9.52
CA GLN A 56 -9.72 -22.92 8.83
C GLN A 56 -10.49 -22.02 7.85
N GLY A 57 -10.76 -22.52 6.64
CA GLY A 57 -11.45 -21.76 5.59
C GLY A 57 -10.55 -20.86 4.74
N SER A 58 -9.23 -20.83 4.98
CA SER A 58 -8.27 -20.06 4.16
C SER A 58 -8.31 -20.45 2.67
N TYR A 59 -8.56 -21.73 2.38
CA TYR A 59 -8.69 -22.24 1.01
C TYR A 59 -9.88 -21.63 0.25
N GLU A 60 -11.01 -21.40 0.92
CA GLU A 60 -12.20 -20.79 0.33
C GLU A 60 -11.93 -19.32 -0.01
N GLY A 61 -11.23 -18.60 0.87
CA GLY A 61 -10.76 -17.24 0.62
C GLY A 61 -9.83 -17.14 -0.60
N ILE A 62 -8.91 -18.10 -0.77
CA ILE A 62 -8.01 -18.13 -1.94
C ILE A 62 -8.82 -18.33 -3.23
N ILE A 63 -9.78 -19.26 -3.22
CA ILE A 63 -10.63 -19.51 -4.40
C ILE A 63 -11.45 -18.26 -4.72
N HIS A 64 -12.05 -17.62 -3.71
CA HIS A 64 -12.86 -16.42 -3.91
C HIS A 64 -12.04 -15.28 -4.53
N TYR A 65 -10.81 -15.06 -4.04
CA TYR A 65 -9.92 -14.03 -4.55
C TYR A 65 -9.50 -14.25 -6.02
N ILE A 66 -9.25 -15.51 -6.41
CA ILE A 66 -8.73 -15.84 -7.76
C ILE A 66 -9.86 -16.09 -8.76
N SER A 67 -11.07 -16.46 -8.32
CA SER A 67 -12.17 -16.83 -9.21
C SER A 67 -12.66 -15.62 -10.02
N PRO A 68 -12.50 -15.64 -11.35
CA PRO A 68 -12.87 -14.51 -12.19
C PRO A 68 -14.37 -14.51 -12.48
N ASP A 69 -15.00 -13.35 -12.32
CA ASP A 69 -16.35 -13.07 -12.80
C ASP A 69 -16.27 -12.23 -14.07
N PHE A 70 -16.41 -12.88 -15.23
CA PHE A 70 -16.28 -12.22 -16.53
C PHE A 70 -17.48 -11.34 -16.87
N GLU A 71 -18.65 -11.54 -16.25
CA GLU A 71 -19.82 -10.69 -16.50
C GLU A 71 -19.58 -9.28 -15.98
N LYS A 72 -18.88 -9.15 -14.84
CA LYS A 72 -18.48 -7.86 -14.27
C LYS A 72 -17.55 -7.05 -15.16
N LEU A 73 -16.79 -7.67 -16.08
CA LEU A 73 -15.93 -6.93 -17.00
C LEU A 73 -16.73 -6.09 -18.02
N SER A 74 -18.01 -6.41 -18.22
CA SER A 74 -18.91 -5.62 -19.06
C SER A 74 -19.43 -4.35 -18.37
N ASP A 75 -19.30 -4.27 -17.04
CA ASP A 75 -19.69 -3.09 -16.27
C ASP A 75 -18.59 -2.03 -16.32
N ILE A 76 -18.95 -0.83 -16.79
CA ILE A 76 -18.05 0.32 -16.85
C ILE A 76 -17.59 0.78 -15.47
N GLY A 77 -18.38 0.53 -14.42
CA GLY A 77 -18.04 0.86 -13.04
C GLY A 77 -16.73 0.19 -12.59
N VAL A 78 -16.54 -1.08 -12.94
CA VAL A 78 -15.33 -1.86 -12.60
C VAL A 78 -14.08 -1.23 -13.22
N TRP A 79 -14.16 -0.71 -14.45
CA TRP A 79 -13.05 -0.02 -15.10
C TRP A 79 -12.77 1.35 -14.48
N SER A 80 -13.82 2.08 -14.10
CA SER A 80 -13.69 3.36 -13.38
C SER A 80 -13.01 3.17 -12.01
N ASP A 81 -13.41 2.14 -11.28
CA ASP A 81 -12.82 1.81 -9.98
C ASP A 81 -11.37 1.34 -10.13
N ALA A 82 -11.07 0.50 -11.12
CA ALA A 82 -9.70 0.07 -11.41
C ALA A 82 -8.78 1.24 -11.80
N ALA A 83 -9.27 2.18 -12.61
CA ALA A 83 -8.53 3.38 -12.95
C ALA A 83 -8.26 4.23 -11.70
N THR A 84 -9.29 4.48 -10.89
CA THR A 84 -9.18 5.26 -9.65
C THR A 84 -8.18 4.61 -8.68
N GLN A 85 -8.23 3.28 -8.56
CA GLN A 85 -7.33 2.50 -7.71
C GLN A 85 -5.87 2.68 -8.13
N ILE A 86 -5.53 2.56 -9.42
CA ILE A 86 -4.14 2.69 -9.85
C ILE A 86 -3.63 4.14 -9.75
N PHE A 87 -4.49 5.14 -9.99
CA PHE A 87 -4.16 6.56 -9.82
C PHE A 87 -3.77 6.88 -8.37
N TYR A 88 -4.57 6.42 -7.40
CA TYR A 88 -4.26 6.61 -5.98
C TYR A 88 -3.09 5.76 -5.52
N SER A 89 -2.99 4.50 -5.96
CA SER A 89 -1.94 3.57 -5.57
C SER A 89 -0.55 4.06 -5.97
N LEU A 90 -0.37 4.55 -7.19
CA LEU A 90 0.89 5.12 -7.66
C LEU A 90 1.08 6.60 -7.28
N SER A 91 0.05 7.25 -6.72
CA SER A 91 0.06 8.68 -6.39
C SER A 91 0.48 9.57 -7.57
N ILE A 92 0.01 9.22 -8.77
CA ILE A 92 0.34 9.93 -10.01
C ILE A 92 -0.25 11.34 -9.93
N CYS A 93 0.47 12.34 -10.46
CA CYS A 93 0.09 13.77 -10.44
C CYS A 93 0.07 14.46 -9.07
N MET A 94 0.42 13.78 -7.97
CA MET A 94 0.40 14.36 -6.61
C MET A 94 1.70 15.08 -6.22
N GLY A 95 2.63 15.29 -7.16
CA GLY A 95 3.89 16.02 -6.93
C GLY A 95 4.99 15.24 -6.21
N GLY A 96 4.65 14.33 -5.28
CA GLY A 96 5.63 13.59 -4.48
C GLY A 96 6.66 12.81 -5.30
N VAL A 97 6.20 12.02 -6.29
CA VAL A 97 7.09 11.26 -7.18
C VAL A 97 7.96 12.18 -8.04
N ILE A 98 7.41 13.33 -8.48
CA ILE A 98 8.13 14.34 -9.27
C ILE A 98 9.26 14.96 -8.42
N THR A 99 8.97 15.31 -7.17
CA THR A 99 9.95 15.83 -6.21
C THR A 99 11.06 14.81 -5.95
N LEU A 100 10.72 13.53 -5.75
CA LEU A 100 11.72 12.48 -5.57
C LEU A 100 12.61 12.29 -6.81
N ALA A 101 12.02 12.32 -8.01
CA ALA A 101 12.76 12.24 -9.26
C ALA A 101 13.73 13.42 -9.46
N SER A 102 13.39 14.62 -8.94
CA SER A 102 14.24 15.82 -9.03
C SER A 102 15.57 15.70 -8.28
N TYR A 103 15.67 14.79 -7.30
CA TYR A 103 16.90 14.52 -6.56
C TYR A 103 17.80 13.46 -7.23
N ASN A 104 17.37 12.90 -8.36
CA ASN A 104 18.12 11.87 -9.05
C ASN A 104 19.19 12.46 -9.98
N ASN A 105 20.16 11.64 -10.40
CA ASN A 105 21.18 12.06 -11.36
C ASN A 105 20.56 12.37 -12.72
N PHE A 106 21.03 13.41 -13.41
CA PHE A 106 20.49 13.79 -14.73
C PHE A 106 20.59 12.70 -15.80
N LYS A 107 21.59 11.82 -15.70
CA LYS A 107 21.81 10.70 -16.62
C LYS A 107 21.15 9.38 -16.15
N ASN A 108 20.30 9.43 -15.13
CA ASN A 108 19.64 8.23 -14.63
C ASN A 108 18.60 7.71 -15.63
N ASN A 109 18.47 6.39 -15.77
CA ASN A 109 17.47 5.76 -16.62
C ASN A 109 16.08 5.78 -15.96
N LEU A 110 15.40 6.91 -16.07
CA LEU A 110 14.06 7.09 -15.50
C LEU A 110 13.04 6.10 -16.05
N PHE A 111 13.19 5.65 -17.30
CA PHE A 111 12.26 4.71 -17.92
C PHE A 111 12.28 3.35 -17.22
N GLN A 112 13.48 2.83 -16.95
CA GLN A 112 13.65 1.57 -16.22
C GLN A 112 13.14 1.68 -14.78
N ASP A 113 13.44 2.78 -14.08
CA ASP A 113 12.95 3.00 -12.73
C ASP A 113 11.42 3.06 -12.68
N SER A 114 10.80 3.73 -13.66
CA SER A 114 9.34 3.84 -13.74
C SER A 114 8.67 2.48 -13.94
N ILE A 115 9.22 1.64 -14.84
CA ILE A 115 8.73 0.27 -15.02
C ILE A 115 8.87 -0.53 -13.74
N LEU A 116 10.02 -0.46 -13.06
CA LEU A 116 10.26 -1.17 -11.82
C LEU A 116 9.28 -0.74 -10.72
N ILE A 117 9.01 0.56 -10.59
CA ILE A 117 8.05 1.10 -9.63
C ILE A 117 6.64 0.57 -9.90
N VAL A 118 6.17 0.63 -11.15
CA VAL A 118 4.81 0.16 -11.49
C VAL A 118 4.66 -1.35 -11.26
N ILE A 119 5.63 -2.15 -11.71
CA ILE A 119 5.60 -3.60 -11.51
C ILE A 119 5.64 -3.93 -10.02
N SER A 120 6.54 -3.29 -9.26
CA SER A 120 6.65 -3.52 -7.81
C SER A 120 5.34 -3.17 -7.11
N ASN A 121 4.76 -2.00 -7.40
CA ASN A 121 3.48 -1.58 -6.82
C ASN A 121 2.35 -2.59 -7.06
N SER A 122 2.22 -3.08 -8.30
CA SER A 122 1.21 -4.08 -8.65
C SER A 122 1.45 -5.42 -7.97
N LEU A 123 2.71 -5.89 -7.91
CA LEU A 123 3.07 -7.11 -7.21
C LEU A 123 2.82 -7.01 -5.70
N THR A 124 3.17 -5.89 -5.07
CA THR A 124 2.88 -5.63 -3.66
C THR A 124 1.39 -5.60 -3.39
N SER A 125 0.60 -5.02 -4.30
CA SER A 125 -0.86 -4.98 -4.17
C SER A 125 -1.47 -6.38 -4.22
N ILE A 126 -1.04 -7.21 -5.18
CA ILE A 126 -1.47 -8.62 -5.27
C ILE A 126 -1.02 -9.40 -4.03
N TYR A 127 0.21 -9.18 -3.57
CA TYR A 127 0.74 -9.84 -2.38
C TYR A 127 -0.03 -9.46 -1.11
N ALA A 128 -0.35 -8.18 -0.94
CA ALA A 128 -1.17 -7.71 0.18
C ALA A 128 -2.61 -8.18 0.08
N ALA A 129 -3.19 -8.23 -1.13
CA ALA A 129 -4.55 -8.74 -1.35
C ALA A 129 -4.65 -10.24 -1.07
N SER A 130 -3.56 -10.99 -1.20
CA SER A 130 -3.49 -12.38 -0.73
C SER A 130 -3.58 -12.54 0.80
N LEU A 131 -3.71 -11.45 1.58
CA LEU A 131 -4.09 -11.52 2.99
C LEU A 131 -5.60 -11.64 3.20
N ASP A 132 -6.43 -11.35 2.19
CA ASP A 132 -7.89 -11.41 2.27
C ASP A 132 -8.43 -12.86 2.27
N LEU A 133 -7.61 -13.80 2.74
CA LEU A 133 -7.91 -15.23 2.89
C LEU A 133 -8.65 -15.52 4.20
N TRP A 134 -8.99 -14.49 4.98
CA TRP A 134 -9.72 -14.69 6.22
C TRP A 134 -11.11 -15.26 5.91
N PRO A 135 -11.55 -16.33 6.59
CA PRO A 135 -12.81 -16.97 6.29
C PRO A 135 -14.00 -16.01 6.47
N ILE A 136 -14.81 -15.90 5.43
CA ILE A 136 -16.17 -15.33 5.43
C ILE A 136 -17.12 -16.32 6.12
N ASN A 137 -16.79 -16.74 7.36
CA ASN A 137 -17.60 -17.69 8.14
C ASN A 137 -17.68 -17.31 9.62
N LEU A 138 -17.73 -16.00 9.94
CA LEU A 138 -18.10 -15.53 11.28
C LEU A 138 -19.53 -14.95 11.36
N GLU A 139 -20.33 -15.04 10.30
CA GLU A 139 -21.76 -14.64 10.34
C GLU A 139 -22.75 -15.82 10.40
N ASN A 140 -22.27 -17.07 10.32
CA ASN A 140 -23.11 -18.28 10.39
C ASN A 140 -22.61 -19.33 11.42
N GLN A 141 -22.04 -18.87 12.54
CA GLN A 141 -21.97 -19.63 13.81
C GLN A 141 -22.34 -18.75 15.00
#